data_AF-A0A958LXE5-F1
#
_entry.id   AF-A0A958LXE5-F1
#
_cell.length_a   1.000
_cell.length_b   1.000
_cell.length_c   1.000
_cell.angle_alpha   90.00
_cell.angle_beta   90.00
_cell.angle_gamma   90.00
#
_symmetry.space_group_name_H-M   'P 1'
#
loop_
_entity.id
_entity.type
_entity.pdbx_description
1 polymer ?
#
loop_
_entity_poly.entity_id
_entity_poly.type
_entity_poly.pdbx_seq_one_letter_code
_entity_poly.pdbx_strand_id
1 'polypeptide(L)'
;NRPALLNMRKAFIVLAKNLSVKKNQEALVPADEFCEQILSEEALEEGIQPSKSILSRLEYIQIHYQEIISRLEFAFSENKRILSKISQRTELINDPQRITGNALIFIVDEIVKKARGSSFQEIQEVIDGVIDRQYKDPETSPSKIVKKPISGSKKLMKTILTIIDGHKEDI
;
A
#
# COMPACT_ATOMS: atom_id res chain seq x y z
N ASN A 1 6.01 -20.18 5.01
CA ASN A 1 5.83 -18.71 5.04
C ASN A 1 5.62 -18.27 6.47
N ARG A 2 6.54 -17.47 7.01
CA ARG A 2 6.26 -16.74 8.26
C ARG A 2 5.48 -15.48 7.85
N PRO A 3 4.40 -15.10 8.54
CA PRO A 3 3.70 -13.86 8.23
C PRO A 3 4.68 -12.69 8.30
N ALA A 4 4.48 -11.69 7.45
CA ALA A 4 5.26 -10.46 7.50
C ALA A 4 5.07 -9.85 8.90
N LEU A 5 6.14 -9.43 9.56
CA LEU A 5 6.02 -8.79 10.89
C LEU A 5 5.62 -7.32 10.79
N LEU A 6 6.04 -6.67 9.70
CA LEU A 6 5.87 -5.24 9.48
C LEU A 6 5.26 -5.02 8.11
N ASN A 7 4.28 -4.16 8.03
CA ASN A 7 3.72 -3.65 6.79
C ASN A 7 4.48 -2.38 6.38
N MET A 8 5.43 -2.55 5.46
CA MET A 8 6.28 -1.44 5.00
C MET A 8 5.50 -0.36 4.22
N ARG A 9 4.34 -0.68 3.62
CA ARG A 9 3.47 0.33 3.00
C ARG A 9 2.88 1.26 4.05
N LYS A 10 2.38 0.70 5.17
CA LYS A 10 1.96 1.49 6.34
C LYS A 10 3.11 2.36 6.84
N ALA A 11 4.33 1.81 6.90
CA ALA A 11 5.51 2.56 7.32
C ALA A 11 5.77 3.81 6.46
N PHE A 12 5.77 3.68 5.14
CA PHE A 12 5.96 4.85 4.28
C PHE A 12 4.86 5.91 4.42
N ILE A 13 3.60 5.48 4.58
CA ILE A 13 2.47 6.41 4.81
C ILE A 13 2.66 7.17 6.12
N VAL A 14 2.97 6.46 7.21
CA VAL A 14 3.20 7.06 8.53
C VAL A 14 4.37 8.03 8.49
N LEU A 15 5.49 7.62 7.90
CA LEU A 15 6.67 8.46 7.72
C LEU A 15 6.32 9.76 6.97
N ALA A 16 5.60 9.68 5.85
CA ALA A 16 5.23 10.84 5.06
C ALA A 16 4.22 11.76 5.77
N LYS A 17 3.26 11.20 6.52
CA LYS A 17 2.33 11.99 7.35
C LYS A 17 3.08 12.77 8.43
N ASN A 18 4.07 12.16 9.07
CA ASN A 18 4.86 12.80 10.13
C ASN A 18 5.63 14.03 9.62
N LEU A 19 6.04 14.04 8.35
CA LEU A 19 6.65 15.22 7.71
C LEU A 19 5.69 16.41 7.62
N SER A 20 4.39 16.15 7.41
CA SER A 20 3.38 17.20 7.19
C SER A 20 2.97 17.89 8.50
N VAL A 21 3.14 17.20 9.64
CA VAL A 21 2.66 17.63 10.96
C VAL A 21 3.75 18.34 11.76
N LYS A 22 5.01 17.87 11.73
CA LYS A 22 6.10 18.43 12.53
C LYS A 22 6.88 19.47 11.73
N LYS A 23 6.59 20.75 11.96
CA LYS A 23 7.32 21.91 11.41
C LYS A 23 8.79 22.00 11.86
N ASN A 24 9.17 21.25 12.89
CA ASN A 24 10.51 21.24 13.45
C ASN A 24 11.05 19.83 13.35
N GLN A 25 12.33 19.71 12.99
CA GLN A 25 13.13 18.49 12.85
C GLN A 25 13.22 17.64 14.14
N GLU A 26 12.42 17.92 15.15
CA GLU A 26 12.48 17.37 16.48
C GLU A 26 11.21 16.59 16.78
N ALA A 27 11.22 15.35 16.32
CA ALA A 27 11.10 14.17 17.17
C ALA A 27 10.68 13.05 16.24
N LEU A 28 11.63 12.18 15.89
CA LEU A 28 11.28 10.85 15.42
C LEU A 28 10.29 10.24 16.41
N VAL A 29 9.31 9.51 15.89
CA VAL A 29 8.42 8.77 16.77
C VAL A 29 9.27 7.69 17.45
N PRO A 30 9.12 7.46 18.76
CA PRO A 30 9.78 6.34 19.43
C PRO A 30 9.62 5.04 18.61
N ALA A 31 10.69 4.25 18.52
CA ALA A 31 10.73 3.12 17.59
C ALA A 31 9.65 2.06 17.87
N ASP A 32 9.29 1.91 19.13
CA ASP A 32 8.19 1.08 19.63
C ASP A 32 6.84 1.61 19.15
N GLU A 33 6.54 2.89 19.37
CA GLU A 33 5.31 3.52 18.89
C GLU A 33 5.22 3.51 17.35
N PHE A 34 6.33 3.73 16.66
CA PHE A 34 6.39 3.61 15.20
C PHE A 34 6.17 2.15 14.77
N CYS A 35 6.73 1.18 15.48
CA CYS A 35 6.53 -0.24 15.21
C CYS A 35 5.05 -0.60 15.31
N GLU A 36 4.35 -0.19 16.37
CA GLU A 36 2.93 -0.45 16.57
C GLU A 36 2.06 0.07 15.41
N GLN A 37 2.41 1.24 14.84
CA GLN A 37 1.69 1.83 13.71
C GLN A 37 1.87 1.06 12.40
N ILE A 38 2.91 0.24 12.30
CA ILE A 38 3.30 -0.44 11.06
C ILE A 38 3.25 -1.96 11.17
N LEU A 39 2.79 -2.51 12.30
CA LEU A 39 2.58 -3.95 12.43
C LEU A 39 1.62 -4.44 11.34
N SER A 40 1.90 -5.65 10.85
CA SER A 40 0.95 -6.37 10.02
C SER A 40 -0.28 -6.77 10.82
N GLU A 41 -1.38 -7.00 10.11
CA GLU A 41 -2.62 -7.47 10.73
C GLU A 41 -2.39 -8.85 11.37
N GLU A 42 -1.63 -9.73 10.71
CA GLU A 42 -1.31 -11.06 11.23
C GLU A 42 -0.42 -11.00 12.47
N ALA A 43 0.57 -10.10 12.53
CA ALA A 43 1.42 -9.96 13.71
C ALA A 43 0.67 -9.39 14.92
N LEU A 44 -0.32 -8.51 14.69
CA LEU A 44 -1.20 -7.99 15.73
C LEU A 44 -2.07 -9.11 16.32
N GLU A 45 -2.65 -9.95 15.48
CA GLU A 45 -3.46 -11.11 15.91
C GLU A 45 -2.63 -12.13 16.71
N GLU A 46 -1.38 -12.36 16.31
CA GLU A 46 -0.45 -13.25 17.01
C GLU A 46 0.19 -12.61 18.25
N GLY A 47 -0.04 -11.32 18.52
CA GLY A 47 0.52 -10.60 19.66
C GLY A 47 2.05 -10.50 19.63
N ILE A 48 2.65 -10.48 18.44
CA ILE A 48 4.10 -10.52 18.29
C ILE A 48 4.72 -9.21 18.78
N GLN A 49 5.71 -9.32 19.66
CA GLN A 49 6.49 -8.18 20.13
C GLN A 49 7.76 -7.99 19.29
N PRO A 50 8.10 -6.76 18.88
CA PRO A 50 9.30 -6.51 18.09
C PRO A 50 10.56 -6.76 18.90
N SER A 51 11.53 -7.45 18.28
CA SER A 51 12.85 -7.60 18.89
C SER A 51 13.61 -6.27 18.91
N LYS A 52 14.59 -6.12 19.81
CA LYS A 52 15.49 -4.96 19.84
C LYS A 52 16.16 -4.69 18.49
N SER A 53 16.53 -5.74 17.75
CA SER A 53 17.13 -5.61 16.43
C SER A 53 16.18 -4.99 15.40
N ILE A 54 14.86 -5.20 15.54
CA ILE A 54 13.86 -4.59 14.66
C ILE A 54 13.71 -3.12 15.01
N LEU A 55 13.58 -2.80 16.29
CA LEU A 55 13.47 -1.42 16.76
C LEU A 55 14.66 -0.56 16.29
N SER A 56 15.90 -1.05 16.43
CA SER A 56 17.07 -0.32 15.93
C SER A 56 17.08 -0.13 14.41
N ARG A 57 16.52 -1.09 13.63
CA ARG A 57 16.36 -0.91 12.18
C ARG A 57 15.30 0.13 11.85
N LEU A 58 14.22 0.19 12.63
CA LEU A 58 13.17 1.18 12.47
C LEU A 58 13.68 2.59 12.78
N GLU A 59 14.49 2.76 13.83
CA GLU A 59 15.20 4.01 14.11
C GLU A 59 16.08 4.43 12.94
N TYR A 60 16.88 3.49 12.43
CA TYR A 60 17.74 3.73 11.27
C TYR A 60 16.94 4.20 10.04
N ILE A 61 15.81 3.55 9.74
CA ILE A 61 14.93 3.95 8.63
C ILE A 61 14.36 5.34 8.87
N GLN A 62 13.88 5.64 10.07
CA GLN A 62 13.32 6.94 10.43
C GLN A 62 14.35 8.07 10.26
N ILE A 63 15.58 7.87 10.75
CA ILE A 63 16.69 8.83 10.61
C ILE A 63 16.98 9.11 9.13
N HIS A 64 17.22 8.07 8.33
CA HIS A 64 17.58 8.26 6.93
C HIS A 64 16.45 8.83 6.09
N TYR A 65 15.20 8.47 6.38
CA TYR A 65 14.05 9.09 5.74
C TYR A 65 14.02 10.60 6.02
N GLN A 66 14.23 11.00 7.28
CA GLN A 66 14.30 12.41 7.68
C GLN A 66 15.48 13.14 7.02
N GLU A 67 16.65 12.52 6.92
CA GLU A 67 17.82 13.10 6.25
C GLU A 67 17.55 13.39 4.76
N ILE A 68 16.93 12.44 4.05
CA ILE A 68 16.57 12.60 2.64
C ILE A 68 15.62 13.80 2.49
N ILE A 69 14.60 13.87 3.33
CA ILE A 69 13.62 14.96 3.28
C ILE A 69 14.27 16.30 3.63
N SER A 70 15.12 16.36 4.65
CA SER A 70 15.80 17.60 5.06
C SER A 70 16.70 18.13 3.94
N ARG A 71 17.38 17.25 3.19
CA ARG A 71 18.16 17.64 2.01
C ARG A 71 17.29 18.16 0.88
N LEU A 72 16.11 17.57 0.67
CA LEU A 72 15.14 18.04 -0.32
C LEU A 72 14.54 19.39 0.09
N GLU A 73 14.17 19.58 1.35
CA GLU A 73 13.68 20.85 1.88
C GLU A 73 14.73 21.95 1.71
N PHE A 74 15.99 21.69 2.05
CA PHE A 74 17.08 22.65 1.83
C PHE A 74 17.24 23.03 0.35
N ALA A 75 17.16 22.04 -0.55
CA ALA A 75 17.25 22.26 -1.99
C ALA A 75 16.04 23.02 -2.59
N PHE A 76 14.87 22.97 -1.93
CA PHE A 76 13.61 23.53 -2.41
C PHE A 76 12.96 24.51 -1.41
N SER A 77 13.80 25.25 -0.69
CA SER A 77 13.65 26.02 0.56
C SER A 77 12.37 26.82 0.85
N GLU A 78 11.36 26.85 -0.01
CA GLU A 78 10.07 27.53 0.25
C GLU A 78 8.82 26.72 -0.15
N ASN A 79 8.96 25.53 -0.71
CA ASN A 79 7.84 24.89 -1.38
C ASN A 79 7.15 23.84 -0.50
N LYS A 80 6.39 24.30 0.51
CA LYS A 80 5.45 23.44 1.30
C LYS A 80 4.56 22.55 0.43
N ARG A 81 4.32 22.94 -0.83
CA ARG A 81 3.58 22.13 -1.80
C ARG A 81 4.32 20.85 -2.19
N ILE A 82 5.65 20.80 -2.12
CA ILE A 82 6.44 19.60 -2.45
C ILE A 82 6.25 18.52 -1.38
N LEU A 83 6.38 18.87 -0.09
CA LEU A 83 6.15 17.90 1.00
C LEU A 83 4.71 17.38 1.00
N SER A 84 3.76 18.27 0.80
CA SER A 84 2.34 17.91 0.63
C SER A 84 2.13 16.96 -0.55
N LYS A 85 2.77 17.23 -1.70
CA LYS A 85 2.76 16.33 -2.87
C LYS A 85 3.43 14.99 -2.58
N ILE A 86 4.55 14.96 -1.87
CA ILE A 86 5.22 13.72 -1.47
C ILE A 86 4.27 12.90 -0.60
N SER A 87 3.66 13.50 0.43
CA SER A 87 2.68 12.82 1.29
C SER A 87 1.52 12.23 0.48
N GLN A 88 0.91 13.02 -0.41
CA GLN A 88 -0.19 12.55 -1.26
C GLN A 88 0.24 11.41 -2.19
N ARG A 89 1.42 11.53 -2.82
CA ARG A 89 1.97 10.47 -3.69
C ARG A 89 2.25 9.20 -2.89
N THR A 90 2.82 9.33 -1.70
CA THR A 90 3.12 8.19 -0.83
C THR A 90 1.85 7.46 -0.41
N GLU A 91 0.77 8.18 -0.07
CA GLU A 91 -0.54 7.58 0.24
C GLU A 91 -1.12 6.83 -0.96
N LEU A 92 -1.08 7.40 -2.16
CA LEU A 92 -1.59 6.76 -3.36
C LEU A 92 -0.78 5.50 -3.75
N ILE A 93 0.55 5.58 -3.70
CA ILE A 93 1.46 4.50 -4.11
C ILE A 93 1.40 3.32 -3.14
N ASN A 94 1.25 3.61 -1.84
CA ASN A 94 1.24 2.63 -0.76
C ASN A 94 -0.18 2.29 -0.27
N ASP A 95 -1.19 2.64 -1.06
CA ASP A 95 -2.58 2.34 -0.75
C ASP A 95 -2.78 0.84 -0.44
N PRO A 96 -3.43 0.47 0.67
CA PRO A 96 -3.61 -0.93 1.07
C PRO A 96 -4.38 -1.77 0.04
N GLN A 97 -5.22 -1.14 -0.80
CA GLN A 97 -5.99 -1.83 -1.83
C GLN A 97 -5.16 -2.08 -3.10
N ARG A 98 -3.90 -1.64 -3.14
CA ARG A 98 -3.01 -1.86 -4.28
C ARG A 98 -2.56 -3.32 -4.33
N ILE A 99 -2.84 -3.99 -5.45
CA ILE A 99 -2.44 -5.35 -5.76
C ILE A 99 -0.92 -5.41 -5.84
N THR A 100 -0.37 -6.35 -5.08
CA THR A 100 1.04 -6.72 -5.09
C THR A 100 1.31 -7.67 -6.26
N GLY A 101 2.55 -7.75 -6.73
CA GLY A 101 2.90 -8.70 -7.79
C GLY A 101 2.53 -10.15 -7.42
N ASN A 102 2.67 -10.50 -6.13
CA ASN A 102 2.29 -11.80 -5.59
C ASN A 102 0.78 -12.02 -5.63
N ALA A 103 -0.02 -11.03 -5.18
CA ALA A 103 -1.47 -11.10 -5.23
C ALA A 103 -2.00 -11.26 -6.68
N LEU A 104 -1.34 -10.65 -7.67
CA LEU A 104 -1.72 -10.80 -9.08
C LEU A 104 -1.64 -12.26 -9.55
N ILE A 105 -0.61 -13.00 -9.14
CA ILE A 105 -0.43 -14.41 -9.52
C ILE A 105 -1.62 -15.23 -9.01
N PHE A 106 -2.00 -15.07 -7.74
CA PHE A 106 -3.13 -15.77 -7.14
C PHE A 106 -4.47 -15.38 -7.77
N ILE A 107 -4.64 -14.11 -8.14
CA ILE A 107 -5.83 -13.62 -8.84
C ILE A 107 -5.96 -14.29 -10.20
N VAL A 108 -4.88 -14.39 -10.97
CA VAL A 108 -4.88 -15.05 -12.28
C VAL A 108 -5.22 -16.53 -12.12
N ASP A 109 -4.60 -17.24 -11.17
CA ASP A 109 -4.89 -18.65 -10.90
C ASP A 109 -6.36 -18.89 -10.54
N GLU A 110 -6.95 -18.04 -9.70
CA GLU A 110 -8.35 -18.16 -9.30
C GLU A 110 -9.32 -17.78 -10.43
N ILE A 111 -8.97 -16.80 -11.27
CA ILE A 111 -9.71 -16.50 -12.49
C ILE A 111 -9.72 -17.74 -13.40
N VAL A 112 -8.57 -18.37 -13.65
CA VAL A 112 -8.47 -19.56 -14.51
C VAL A 112 -9.27 -20.75 -13.96
N LYS A 113 -9.22 -20.98 -12.64
CA LYS A 113 -9.99 -22.06 -12.00
C LYS A 113 -11.50 -21.83 -12.06
N LYS A 114 -11.95 -20.60 -11.83
CA LYS A 114 -13.39 -20.25 -11.77
C LYS A 114 -13.99 -19.84 -13.11
N ALA A 115 -13.15 -19.60 -14.12
CA ALA A 115 -13.54 -19.37 -15.51
C ALA A 115 -14.21 -20.58 -16.18
N ARG A 116 -14.18 -21.78 -15.56
CA ARG A 116 -14.88 -22.99 -16.04
C ARG A 116 -16.40 -22.78 -15.97
N GLY A 117 -16.96 -22.09 -16.96
CA GLY A 117 -18.38 -21.76 -17.07
C GLY A 117 -18.68 -20.28 -17.29
N SER A 118 -17.68 -19.40 -17.25
CA SER A 118 -17.82 -17.99 -17.63
C SER A 118 -17.44 -17.78 -19.09
N SER A 119 -18.11 -16.84 -19.74
CA SER A 119 -17.71 -16.39 -21.08
C SER A 119 -16.38 -15.63 -21.02
N PHE A 120 -15.63 -15.66 -22.13
CA PHE A 120 -14.40 -14.88 -22.28
C PHE A 120 -14.63 -13.39 -22.00
N GLN A 121 -15.78 -12.86 -22.41
CA GLN A 121 -16.15 -11.46 -22.19
C GLN A 121 -16.32 -11.13 -20.70
N GLU A 122 -16.95 -12.00 -19.91
CA GLU A 122 -17.08 -11.81 -18.46
C GLU A 122 -15.73 -11.83 -17.75
N ILE A 123 -14.80 -12.67 -18.21
CA ILE A 123 -13.44 -12.75 -17.67
C ILE A 123 -12.69 -11.46 -17.97
N GLN A 124 -12.76 -10.99 -19.23
CA GLN A 124 -12.10 -9.75 -19.64
C GLN A 124 -12.65 -8.53 -18.89
N GLU A 125 -13.97 -8.43 -18.72
CA GLU A 125 -14.58 -7.33 -17.95
C GLU A 125 -14.12 -7.31 -16.48
N VAL A 126 -13.91 -8.48 -15.90
CA VAL A 126 -13.40 -8.59 -14.53
C VAL A 126 -11.93 -8.16 -14.47
N ILE A 127 -11.11 -8.59 -15.42
CA ILE A 127 -9.71 -8.18 -15.53
C ILE A 127 -9.62 -6.66 -15.71
N ASP A 128 -10.38 -6.09 -16.64
CA ASP A 128 -10.45 -4.64 -16.88
C ASP A 128 -10.89 -3.90 -15.61
N GLY A 129 -11.93 -4.41 -14.92
CA GLY A 129 -12.42 -3.82 -13.68
C GLY A 129 -11.43 -3.91 -12.51
N VAL A 130 -10.52 -4.89 -12.52
CA VAL A 130 -9.41 -4.97 -11.58
C VAL A 130 -8.33 -3.96 -11.95
N ILE A 131 -7.90 -3.91 -13.21
CA ILE A 131 -6.88 -2.97 -13.70
C ILE A 131 -7.30 -1.52 -13.42
N ASP A 132 -8.54 -1.15 -13.73
CA ASP A 132 -9.07 0.21 -13.50
C ASP A 132 -9.02 0.62 -12.03
N ARG A 133 -9.20 -0.32 -11.09
CA ARG A 133 -9.11 -0.05 -9.64
C ARG A 133 -7.67 0.06 -9.14
N GLN A 134 -6.73 -0.52 -9.88
CA GLN A 134 -5.31 -0.55 -9.55
C GLN A 134 -4.51 0.58 -10.18
N TYR A 135 -5.00 1.15 -11.28
CA TYR A 135 -4.37 2.26 -11.95
C TYR A 135 -4.53 3.54 -11.12
N LYS A 136 -3.56 3.78 -10.24
CA LYS A 136 -3.45 4.97 -9.38
C LYS A 136 -2.16 5.71 -9.70
N ASP A 137 -1.89 5.97 -10.98
CA ASP A 137 -0.79 6.84 -11.34
C ASP A 137 -1.13 8.27 -10.86
N PRO A 138 -0.35 8.85 -9.94
CA PRO A 138 -0.63 10.17 -9.39
C PRO A 138 -0.48 11.30 -10.44
N GLU A 139 0.08 11.03 -11.62
CA GLU A 139 0.33 12.02 -12.67
C GLU A 139 -0.66 11.92 -13.84
N THR A 140 -1.42 10.83 -13.96
CA THR A 140 -2.48 10.68 -14.96
C THR A 140 -3.86 10.78 -14.32
N SER A 141 -4.71 11.63 -14.87
CA SER A 141 -6.12 11.69 -14.46
C SER A 141 -6.78 10.35 -14.77
N PRO A 142 -7.54 9.73 -13.85
CA PRO A 142 -8.19 8.45 -14.12
C PRO A 142 -9.05 8.58 -15.37
N SER A 143 -8.78 7.74 -16.37
CA SER A 143 -9.60 7.64 -17.58
C SER A 143 -11.03 7.32 -17.16
N LYS A 144 -11.97 8.23 -17.48
CA LYS A 144 -13.38 8.23 -17.04
C LYS A 144 -14.23 7.03 -17.48
N ILE A 145 -13.64 5.97 -18.04
CA ILE A 145 -14.38 4.86 -18.61
C ILE A 145 -14.58 3.78 -17.54
N VAL A 146 -15.41 4.08 -16.54
CA VAL A 146 -15.88 3.06 -15.60
C VAL A 146 -16.95 2.24 -16.31
N LYS A 147 -16.58 1.12 -16.92
CA LYS A 147 -17.58 0.14 -17.39
C LYS A 147 -18.20 -0.52 -16.15
N LYS A 148 -19.52 -0.37 -15.98
CA LYS A 148 -20.23 -1.08 -14.89
C LYS A 148 -20.17 -2.59 -15.16
N PRO A 149 -19.75 -3.41 -14.17
CA PRO A 149 -19.73 -4.87 -14.35
C PRO A 149 -21.14 -5.43 -14.60
N ILE A 150 -21.28 -6.32 -15.59
CA ILE A 150 -22.51 -7.09 -15.86
C ILE A 150 -22.81 -8.00 -14.65
N SER A 151 -24.07 -8.25 -14.31
CA SER A 151 -24.48 -8.83 -13.01
C SER A 151 -23.83 -10.19 -12.67
N GLY A 152 -23.45 -11.01 -13.68
CA GLY A 152 -22.75 -12.29 -13.50
C GLY A 152 -21.31 -12.18 -12.97
N SER A 153 -20.62 -11.08 -13.31
CA SER A 153 -19.22 -10.84 -12.92
C SER A 153 -19.04 -10.49 -11.44
N LYS A 154 -20.13 -10.18 -10.70
CA LYS A 154 -20.08 -9.76 -9.29
C LYS A 154 -19.48 -10.83 -8.37
N LYS A 155 -19.76 -12.12 -8.62
CA LYS A 155 -19.24 -13.22 -7.79
C LYS A 155 -17.73 -13.42 -7.98
N LEU A 156 -17.26 -13.32 -9.23
CA LEU A 156 -15.85 -13.41 -9.56
C LEU A 156 -15.10 -12.19 -9.01
N MET A 157 -15.64 -10.98 -9.20
CA MET A 157 -15.10 -9.75 -8.62
C MET A 157 -15.01 -9.82 -7.09
N LYS A 158 -16.05 -10.32 -6.40
CA LYS A 158 -16.01 -10.50 -4.94
C LYS A 158 -14.89 -11.47 -4.53
N THR A 159 -14.74 -12.58 -5.24
CA THR A 159 -13.66 -13.56 -4.99
C THR A 159 -12.30 -12.91 -5.14
N ILE A 160 -12.11 -12.13 -6.21
CA ILE A 160 -10.85 -11.41 -6.47
C ILE A 160 -10.57 -10.41 -5.36
N LEU A 161 -11.56 -9.62 -4.93
CA LEU A 161 -11.37 -8.67 -3.82
C LEU A 161 -10.98 -9.39 -2.52
N THR A 162 -11.55 -10.56 -2.24
CA THR A 162 -11.16 -11.38 -1.08
C THR A 162 -9.72 -11.87 -1.18
N ILE A 163 -9.26 -12.28 -2.37
CA ILE A 163 -7.87 -12.68 -2.61
C ILE A 163 -6.93 -11.50 -2.43
N ILE A 164 -7.29 -10.33 -2.98
CA ILE A 164 -6.52 -9.09 -2.82
C ILE A 164 -6.35 -8.74 -1.35
N ASP A 165 -7.44 -8.80 -0.58
CA ASP A 165 -7.42 -8.50 0.85
C ASP A 165 -6.55 -9.48 1.63
N GLY A 166 -6.61 -10.78 1.31
CA GLY A 166 -5.78 -11.81 1.94
C GLY A 166 -4.29 -11.76 1.57
N HIS A 167 -3.91 -11.00 0.54
CA HIS A 167 -2.52 -10.85 0.08
C HIS A 167 -2.03 -9.39 0.08
N LYS A 168 -2.74 -8.49 0.76
CA LYS A 168 -2.42 -7.05 0.77
C LYS A 168 -1.10 -6.73 1.50
N GLU A 169 -0.65 -7.62 2.37
CA GLU A 169 0.57 -7.47 3.19
C GLU A 169 1.73 -8.40 2.76
N ASP A 170 1.54 -9.21 1.71
CA ASP A 170 2.55 -10.18 1.18
C ASP A 170 3.68 -9.52 0.35
N ILE A 171 4.32 -8.47 0.88
CA ILE A 171 5.33 -7.63 0.20
C ILE A 171 6.67 -7.65 0.91
#